data_AF-A0A6G1RU26-F1
#
_entry.id   AF-A0A6G1RU26-F1
#
_cell.length_a   1.000
_cell.length_b   1.000
_cell.length_c   1.000
_cell.angle_alpha   90.00
_cell.angle_beta   90.00
_cell.angle_gamma   90.00
#
_symmetry.space_group_name_H-M   'P 1'
#
loop_
_entity.id
_entity.type
_entity.pdbx_description
1 polymer ?
#
loop_
_entity_poly.entity_id
_entity_poly.type
_entity_poly.pdbx_seq_one_letter_code
_entity_poly.pdbx_strand_id
1 'polypeptide(L)'
;ECGILPEVLKNTIEDVGEYYLVRNLSVHELVAHEFIDAFVKKGSCYALTYNTRIDQDNTAALLPNGKLILSVDKDTYEELGLQGRPSQYSGKKVMRYIITIDLTDA
;
A
#
# COMPACT_ATOMS: atom_id res chain seq x y z
N GLU A 1 18.88 -27.18 30.63
CA GLU A 1 18.04 -25.97 30.76
C GLU A 1 18.14 -25.18 29.46
N CYS A 2 17.19 -25.36 28.53
CA CYS A 2 17.14 -24.59 27.28
C CYS A 2 15.69 -24.12 27.11
N GLY A 3 15.45 -22.82 27.32
CA GLY A 3 14.12 -22.25 27.17
C GLY A 3 13.97 -20.77 27.53
N ILE A 4 15.06 -20.07 27.90
CA ILE A 4 14.97 -18.66 28.27
C ILE A 4 15.27 -17.81 27.03
N LEU A 5 14.28 -17.00 26.62
CA LEU A 5 14.43 -16.03 25.53
C LEU A 5 15.50 -14.99 25.94
N PRO A 6 16.54 -14.75 25.12
CA PRO A 6 17.52 -13.70 25.41
C PRO A 6 16.83 -12.35 25.60
N GLU A 7 17.21 -11.62 26.64
CA GLU A 7 16.58 -10.34 27.03
C GLU A 7 16.61 -9.30 25.90
N VAL A 8 17.70 -9.30 25.12
CA VAL A 8 17.84 -8.47 23.91
C VAL A 8 16.70 -8.74 22.92
N LEU A 9 16.37 -10.02 22.68
CA LEU A 9 15.36 -10.41 21.71
C LEU A 9 13.95 -10.11 22.23
N LYS A 10 13.74 -10.25 23.54
CA LYS A 10 12.50 -9.85 24.20
C LYS A 10 12.23 -8.35 24.02
N ASN A 11 13.23 -7.52 24.29
CA ASN A 11 13.11 -6.06 24.15
C ASN A 11 12.90 -5.64 22.70
N THR A 12 13.54 -6.30 21.73
CA THR A 12 13.33 -5.99 20.30
C THR A 12 11.92 -6.35 19.83
N ILE A 13 11.32 -7.43 20.33
CA ILE A 13 9.93 -7.80 19.99
C ILE A 13 8.95 -6.80 20.60
N GLU A 14 9.20 -6.36 21.84
CA GLU A 14 8.39 -5.34 22.51
C GLU A 14 8.49 -3.97 21.81
N ASP A 15 9.59 -3.70 21.11
CA ASP A 15 9.81 -2.48 20.31
C ASP A 15 9.29 -2.60 18.86
N VAL A 16 8.73 -3.76 18.45
CA VAL A 16 8.07 -3.87 17.15
C VAL A 16 6.86 -2.93 17.16
N GLY A 17 6.97 -1.85 16.38
CA GLY A 17 6.03 -0.73 16.42
C GLY A 17 4.57 -1.14 16.21
N GLU A 18 3.69 -0.33 16.77
CA GLU A 18 2.25 -0.47 16.57
C GLU A 18 1.86 -0.15 15.12
N TYR A 19 0.81 -0.81 14.64
CA TYR A 19 0.20 -0.51 13.34
C TYR A 19 -1.26 -0.13 13.52
N TYR A 20 -1.76 0.68 12.59
CA TYR A 20 -3.13 1.16 12.60
C TYR A 20 -3.96 0.41 11.55
N LEU A 21 -5.19 0.05 11.92
CA LEU A 21 -6.19 -0.47 10.99
C LEU A 21 -7.33 0.54 10.87
N VAL A 22 -7.40 1.22 9.73
CA VAL A 22 -8.45 2.19 9.44
C VAL A 22 -9.51 1.53 8.55
N ARG A 23 -10.78 1.59 8.96
CA ARG A 23 -11.90 1.02 8.20
C ARG A 23 -12.46 2.06 7.23
N ASN A 24 -12.80 1.63 6.03
CA ASN A 24 -13.45 2.45 4.99
C ASN A 24 -12.67 3.73 4.65
N LEU A 25 -11.34 3.69 4.75
CA LEU A 25 -10.48 4.79 4.31
C LEU A 25 -10.56 4.92 2.79
N SER A 26 -10.94 6.10 2.30
CA SER A 26 -10.98 6.34 0.87
C SER A 26 -9.59 6.67 0.32
N VAL A 27 -9.27 6.15 -0.86
CA VAL A 27 -7.94 6.32 -1.49
C VAL A 27 -7.62 7.80 -1.76
N HIS A 28 -8.64 8.65 -1.98
CA HIS A 28 -8.43 10.07 -2.23
C HIS A 28 -7.86 10.82 -1.01
N GLU A 29 -8.06 10.31 0.21
CA GLU A 29 -7.46 10.93 1.41
C GLU A 29 -5.94 10.76 1.45
N LEU A 30 -5.41 9.69 0.82
CA LEU A 30 -3.97 9.44 0.74
C LEU A 30 -3.25 10.38 -0.25
N VAL A 31 -3.99 11.02 -1.16
CA VAL A 31 -3.45 12.00 -2.11
C VAL A 31 -3.71 13.43 -1.69
N ALA A 32 -4.37 13.65 -0.55
CA ALA A 32 -4.59 14.98 -0.01
C ALA A 32 -3.28 15.63 0.42
N HIS A 33 -3.10 16.93 0.12
CA HIS A 33 -1.90 17.68 0.48
C HIS A 33 -1.56 17.59 1.97
N GLU A 34 -2.58 17.64 2.84
CA GLU A 34 -2.40 17.51 4.29
C GLU A 34 -1.77 16.18 4.68
N PHE A 35 -2.17 15.07 4.05
CA PHE A 35 -1.61 13.75 4.30
C PHE A 35 -0.15 13.66 3.79
N ILE A 36 0.08 14.15 2.58
CA ILE A 36 1.41 14.13 1.95
C ILE A 36 2.41 14.93 2.79
N ASP A 37 2.08 16.16 3.15
CA ASP A 37 2.96 17.06 3.90
C ASP A 37 3.17 16.59 5.36
N ALA A 38 2.19 15.89 5.95
CA ALA A 38 2.30 15.36 7.30
C ALA A 38 3.10 14.06 7.38
N PHE A 39 2.89 13.12 6.45
CA PHE A 39 3.39 11.74 6.57
C PHE A 39 4.37 11.34 5.48
N VAL A 40 4.12 11.72 4.23
CA VAL A 40 4.93 11.27 3.09
C VAL A 40 6.23 12.07 2.97
N LYS A 41 6.18 13.40 3.14
CA LYS A 41 7.37 14.27 3.04
C LYS A 41 8.22 14.29 4.31
N LYS A 42 7.63 14.02 5.47
CA LYS A 42 8.31 14.11 6.79
C LYS A 42 8.87 12.78 7.29
N GLY A 43 8.59 11.67 6.63
CA GLY A 43 9.02 10.35 7.08
C GLY A 43 8.74 9.25 6.07
N SER A 44 8.76 8.00 6.55
CA SER A 44 8.46 6.81 5.74
C SER A 44 7.09 6.26 6.11
N CYS A 45 6.08 6.60 5.32
CA CYS A 45 4.71 6.12 5.50
C CYS A 45 4.48 4.81 4.72
N TYR A 46 3.77 3.87 5.34
CA TYR A 46 3.39 2.60 4.74
C TYR A 46 1.88 2.43 4.87
N ALA A 47 1.23 1.99 3.81
CA ALA A 47 -0.17 1.59 3.86
C ALA A 47 -0.40 0.40 2.93
N LEU A 48 -1.32 -0.48 3.31
CA LEU A 48 -1.72 -1.63 2.51
C LEU A 48 -3.21 -1.91 2.75
N THR A 49 -3.95 -2.19 1.68
CA THR A 49 -5.34 -2.63 1.82
C THR A 49 -5.42 -3.95 2.58
N TYR A 50 -6.29 -4.00 3.58
CA TYR A 50 -6.43 -5.15 4.45
C TYR A 50 -7.46 -6.15 3.92
N ASN A 51 -7.13 -7.43 3.95
CA ASN A 51 -8.02 -8.54 3.57
C ASN A 51 -8.56 -8.46 2.12
N THR A 52 -7.77 -7.90 1.21
CA THR A 52 -8.08 -7.83 -0.23
C THR A 52 -7.15 -8.77 -1.01
N ARG A 53 -7.70 -9.66 -1.83
CA ARG A 53 -6.92 -10.61 -2.64
C ARG A 53 -6.43 -9.94 -3.91
N ILE A 54 -5.12 -9.90 -4.12
CA ILE A 54 -4.50 -9.18 -5.25
C ILE A 54 -5.00 -9.63 -6.64
N ASP A 55 -5.43 -10.88 -6.76
CA ASP A 55 -5.94 -11.47 -8.01
C ASP A 55 -7.44 -11.28 -8.23
N GLN A 56 -8.20 -10.89 -7.20
CA GLN A 56 -9.68 -10.84 -7.22
C GLN A 56 -10.22 -9.43 -6.94
N ASP A 57 -9.62 -8.71 -5.99
CA ASP A 57 -10.10 -7.44 -5.47
C ASP A 57 -9.20 -6.28 -5.90
N ASN A 58 -9.74 -5.06 -5.91
CA ASN A 58 -8.92 -3.85 -6.03
C ASN A 58 -8.08 -3.66 -4.78
N THR A 59 -6.77 -3.44 -4.97
CA THR A 59 -5.82 -3.26 -3.86
C THR A 59 -5.02 -1.98 -4.04
N ALA A 60 -4.57 -1.43 -2.92
CA ALA A 60 -3.72 -0.25 -2.89
C ALA A 60 -2.57 -0.45 -1.91
N ALA A 61 -1.40 0.09 -2.25
CA ALA A 61 -0.22 0.07 -1.40
C ALA A 61 0.49 1.43 -1.48
N LEU A 62 0.84 2.01 -0.33
CA LEU A 62 1.70 3.18 -0.23
C LEU A 62 3.10 2.72 0.18
N LEU A 63 4.08 3.04 -0.65
CA LEU A 63 5.48 2.74 -0.41
C LEU A 63 6.15 3.91 0.35
N PRO A 64 7.22 3.64 1.12
CA PRO A 64 7.93 4.65 1.88
C PRO A 64 8.66 5.69 1.03
N ASN A 65 8.80 5.44 -0.28
CA ASN A 65 9.33 6.40 -1.24
C ASN A 65 8.24 7.34 -1.80
N GLY A 66 7.04 7.34 -1.20
CA GLY A 66 5.93 8.19 -1.61
C GLY A 66 5.18 7.72 -2.86
N LYS A 67 5.41 6.49 -3.32
CA LYS A 67 4.65 5.93 -4.46
C LYS A 67 3.40 5.22 -3.97
N LEU A 68 2.24 5.72 -4.41
CA LEU A 68 0.95 5.06 -4.26
C LEU A 68 0.71 4.15 -5.46
N ILE A 69 0.61 2.85 -5.21
CA ILE A 69 0.39 1.83 -6.22
C ILE A 69 -1.03 1.30 -6.07
N LEU A 70 -1.81 1.36 -7.14
CA LEU A 70 -3.14 0.78 -7.23
C LEU A 70 -3.09 -0.42 -8.17
N SER A 71 -3.50 -1.58 -7.69
CA SER A 71 -3.75 -2.75 -8.51
C SER A 71 -5.25 -2.92 -8.66
N VAL A 72 -5.75 -2.65 -9.85
CA VAL A 72 -7.18 -2.60 -10.14
C VAL A 72 -7.58 -3.56 -11.25
N ASP A 73 -8.84 -3.95 -11.27
CA ASP A 73 -9.42 -4.72 -12.37
C ASP A 73 -9.57 -3.85 -13.63
N LYS A 74 -9.99 -4.48 -14.73
CA LYS A 74 -10.13 -3.82 -16.02
C LYS A 74 -11.19 -2.73 -15.99
N ASP A 75 -12.33 -2.98 -15.36
CA ASP A 75 -13.48 -2.08 -15.38
C ASP A 75 -13.14 -0.81 -14.58
N THR A 76 -12.59 -0.98 -13.38
CA THR A 76 -12.12 0.13 -12.54
C THR A 76 -11.00 0.92 -13.20
N TYR A 77 -10.06 0.24 -13.89
CA TYR A 77 -9.00 0.93 -14.62
C TYR A 77 -9.54 1.85 -15.72
N GLU A 78 -10.51 1.36 -16.49
CA GLU A 78 -11.14 2.10 -17.59
C GLU A 78 -12.01 3.25 -17.05
N GLU A 79 -12.69 3.07 -15.92
CA GLU A 79 -13.46 4.13 -15.24
C GLU A 79 -12.59 5.23 -14.64
N LEU A 80 -11.45 4.87 -14.02
CA LEU A 80 -10.53 5.84 -13.42
C LEU A 80 -9.86 6.73 -14.46
N GLY A 81 -9.66 6.23 -15.69
CA GLY A 81 -9.01 6.98 -16.77
C GLY A 81 -7.55 7.36 -16.50
N LEU A 82 -6.90 6.71 -15.54
CA LEU A 82 -5.51 6.97 -15.14
C LEU A 82 -4.52 6.16 -15.99
N GLN A 83 -3.32 6.70 -16.20
CA GLN A 83 -2.26 5.97 -16.87
C GLN A 83 -1.70 4.86 -15.97
N GLY A 84 -1.77 3.63 -16.45
CA GLY A 84 -1.15 2.48 -15.81
C GLY A 84 -0.62 1.49 -16.83
N ARG A 85 -0.26 0.30 -16.35
CA ARG A 85 0.26 -0.79 -17.17
C ARG A 85 -0.43 -2.11 -16.85
N PRO A 86 -0.58 -3.01 -17.82
CA PRO A 86 -0.97 -4.40 -17.56
C PRO A 86 -0.13 -5.06 -16.46
N SER A 87 -0.78 -5.73 -15.51
CA SER A 87 -0.13 -6.67 -14.61
C SER A 87 0.20 -7.96 -15.37
N GLN A 88 1.41 -8.49 -15.19
CA GLN A 88 1.95 -9.59 -16.01
C GLN A 88 1.40 -11.00 -15.63
N TYR A 89 0.40 -11.08 -14.76
CA TYR A 89 0.00 -12.35 -14.12
C TYR A 89 -0.92 -13.26 -14.95
N SER A 90 -1.25 -12.92 -16.20
CA SER A 90 -2.22 -13.69 -16.98
C SER A 90 -1.68 -14.05 -18.36
N GLY A 91 -1.26 -15.31 -18.54
CA GLY A 91 -0.71 -15.82 -19.81
C GLY A 91 -1.65 -15.86 -21.01
N LYS A 92 -2.87 -15.29 -20.94
CA LYS A 92 -3.81 -15.22 -22.08
C LYS A 92 -4.59 -13.91 -22.22
N LYS A 93 -5.07 -13.30 -21.13
CA LYS A 93 -5.83 -12.04 -21.16
C LYS A 93 -5.55 -11.21 -19.92
N VAL A 94 -5.05 -9.98 -20.11
CA VAL A 94 -4.79 -9.02 -19.03
C VAL A 94 -6.09 -8.72 -18.30
N MET A 95 -6.17 -9.07 -17.03
CA MET A 95 -7.33 -8.81 -16.17
C MET A 95 -7.07 -7.77 -15.10
N ARG A 96 -5.81 -7.35 -14.92
CA ARG A 96 -5.37 -6.47 -13.83
C ARG A 96 -4.42 -5.42 -14.36
N TYR A 97 -4.53 -4.21 -13.83
CA TYR A 97 -3.74 -3.06 -14.21
C TYR A 97 -3.10 -2.45 -12.96
N ILE A 98 -1.85 -2.00 -13.12
CA ILE A 98 -1.07 -1.34 -12.08
C ILE A 98 -0.97 0.14 -12.46
N ILE A 99 -1.52 1.00 -11.62
CA ILE A 99 -1.38 2.46 -11.68
C ILE A 99 -0.37 2.84 -10.59
N THR A 100 0.62 3.66 -10.94
CA THR A 100 1.59 4.19 -9.98
C THR A 100 1.50 5.70 -9.98
N ILE A 101 1.24 6.27 -8.81
CA ILE A 101 1.16 7.72 -8.59
C ILE A 101 2.33 8.09 -7.68
N ASP A 102 3.14 9.05 -8.12
CA ASP A 102 4.21 9.60 -7.30
C ASP A 102 3.66 10.79 -6.50
N LEU A 103 3.62 10.66 -5.17
CA LEU A 103 3.12 11.69 -4.26
C LEU A 103 4.21 12.69 -3.86
N THR A 104 5.47 12.46 -4.27
CA THR A 104 6.60 13.35 -3.94
C THR A 104 6.78 14.48 -4.96
N ASP A 105 6.25 14.30 -6.17
CA ASP A 105 6.24 15.31 -7.25
C ASP A 105 5.12 16.37 -7.08
N ALA A 106 4.35 16.31 -5.98
CA ALA A 106 3.23 17.19 -5.67
C ALA A 106 3.56 18.34 -4.71
#